data_AF-A0A6L7PCS5-F1
#
_entry.id   AF-A0A6L7PCS5-F1
#
_cell.length_a   1.000
_cell.length_b   1.000
_cell.length_c   1.000
_cell.angle_alpha   90.00
_cell.angle_beta   90.00
_cell.angle_gamma   90.00
#
_symmetry.space_group_name_H-M   'P 1'
#
loop_
_entity.id
_entity.type
_entity.pdbx_description
1 polymer ?
#
loop_
_entity_poly.entity_id
_entity_poly.type
_entity_poly.pdbx_seq_one_letter_code
_entity_poly.pdbx_strand_id
1 'polypeptide(L)'
;MSTPQSARTPDPDGEAAGRLAPSLPRRIAHFDLDTFFVSVERALDPSRIGKPVVVGGSGGRGGVASAAYEWRGLGWHAAQPMSQALRLCPQAVVVPPHFDRYQTSSRAFHAILRDESPIVEPGGIDEAYADLTG
;
A
#
# COMPACT_ATOMS: atom_id res chain seq x y z
N MET A 1 -17.73 47.37 69.73
CA MET A 1 -18.49 46.95 68.54
C MET A 1 -17.46 46.57 67.47
N SER A 2 -17.05 45.29 67.42
CA SER A 2 -17.29 44.32 66.31
C SER A 2 -17.81 44.99 65.02
N THR A 3 -17.18 44.88 63.85
CA THR A 3 -16.93 43.66 63.03
C THR A 3 -15.99 44.04 61.84
N PRO A 4 -15.31 43.09 61.14
CA PRO A 4 -14.09 43.34 60.36
C PRO A 4 -14.21 43.17 58.82
N GLN A 5 -13.08 43.43 58.15
CA GLN A 5 -12.47 42.78 56.97
C GLN A 5 -13.06 42.87 55.54
N SER A 6 -12.22 43.45 54.68
CA SER A 6 -11.98 43.26 53.22
C SER A 6 -12.43 41.93 52.58
N ALA A 7 -13.02 42.01 51.37
CA ALA A 7 -12.64 41.19 50.20
C ALA A 7 -13.46 41.46 48.91
N ARG A 8 -12.73 41.55 47.77
CA ARG A 8 -13.03 41.11 46.38
C ARG A 8 -14.08 41.91 45.57
N THR A 9 -13.88 42.16 44.28
CA THR A 9 -13.46 41.21 43.21
C THR A 9 -12.54 41.81 42.13
N PRO A 10 -11.60 41.02 41.55
CA PRO A 10 -10.93 41.35 40.29
C PRO A 10 -11.87 41.16 39.06
N ASP A 11 -11.45 41.77 37.95
CA ASP A 11 -12.03 41.78 36.60
C ASP A 11 -12.59 40.42 36.09
N PRO A 12 -13.70 40.40 35.33
CA PRO A 12 -14.27 39.19 34.70
C PRO A 12 -13.47 38.62 33.51
N ASP A 13 -12.25 39.08 33.25
CA ASP A 13 -11.41 38.57 32.15
C ASP A 13 -10.64 37.30 32.54
N GLY A 14 -11.36 36.36 33.16
CA GLY A 14 -10.88 35.02 33.47
C GLY A 14 -10.89 34.10 32.24
N GLU A 15 -9.77 33.41 32.05
CA GLU A 15 -9.57 32.28 31.13
C GLU A 15 -9.46 32.60 29.63
N ALA A 16 -8.26 33.01 29.23
CA ALA A 16 -7.73 32.59 27.93
C ALA A 16 -7.54 31.06 27.94
N ALA A 17 -8.63 30.32 27.75
CA ALA A 17 -8.58 28.92 27.35
C ALA A 17 -7.75 28.87 26.06
N GLY A 18 -6.55 28.30 26.18
CA GLY A 18 -5.61 28.18 25.08
C GLY A 18 -6.32 27.61 23.87
N ARG A 19 -6.38 28.38 22.79
CA ARG A 19 -6.87 27.88 21.50
C ARG A 19 -5.96 26.71 21.14
N LEU A 20 -6.46 25.48 21.33
CA LEU A 20 -5.89 24.29 20.71
C LEU A 20 -5.75 24.62 19.23
N ALA A 21 -4.50 24.62 18.74
CA ALA A 21 -4.26 24.74 17.31
C ALA A 21 -5.14 23.69 16.60
N PRO A 22 -5.81 24.04 15.48
CA PRO A 22 -6.65 23.08 14.79
C PRO A 22 -5.81 21.85 14.43
N SER A 23 -6.22 20.69 14.93
CA SER A 23 -5.59 19.42 14.56
C SER A 23 -5.67 19.27 13.04
N LEU A 24 -4.57 18.89 12.40
CA LEU A 24 -4.56 18.66 10.96
C LEU A 24 -5.70 17.69 10.59
N PRO A 25 -6.39 17.90 9.45
CA PRO A 25 -7.42 16.99 8.99
C PRO A 25 -6.81 15.61 8.74
N ARG A 26 -7.58 14.55 9.01
CA ARG A 26 -7.08 13.18 8.87
C ARG A 26 -6.71 12.87 7.43
N ARG A 27 -5.52 12.32 7.20
CA ARG A 27 -5.00 11.94 5.87
C ARG A 27 -4.68 10.46 5.84
N ILE A 28 -5.50 9.66 5.16
CA ILE A 28 -5.25 8.23 4.97
C ILE A 28 -4.74 8.01 3.55
N ALA A 29 -3.58 7.36 3.43
CA ALA A 29 -3.03 6.94 2.16
C ALA A 29 -3.28 5.44 1.96
N HIS A 30 -3.65 5.07 0.73
CA HIS A 30 -3.68 3.70 0.26
C HIS A 30 -2.44 3.46 -0.61
N PHE A 31 -1.69 2.41 -0.30
CA PHE A 31 -0.53 1.96 -1.05
C PHE A 31 -0.87 0.62 -1.71
N ASP A 32 -0.57 0.51 -2.99
CA ASP A 32 -0.75 -0.69 -3.83
C ASP A 32 0.49 -0.81 -4.72
N LEU A 33 1.24 -1.92 -4.60
CA LEU A 33 2.47 -2.10 -5.34
C LEU A 33 2.22 -2.59 -6.76
N ASP A 34 2.63 -1.77 -7.73
CA ASP A 34 2.46 -2.02 -9.15
C ASP A 34 3.01 -3.38 -9.62
N THR A 35 2.11 -4.21 -10.16
CA THR A 35 2.44 -5.53 -10.74
C THR A 35 3.32 -6.37 -9.80
N PHE A 36 3.01 -6.37 -8.50
CA PHE A 36 3.90 -6.78 -7.43
C PHE A 36 4.73 -8.05 -7.70
N PHE A 37 4.10 -9.18 -8.06
CA PHE A 37 4.85 -10.42 -8.30
C PHE A 37 5.82 -10.29 -9.50
N VAL A 38 5.41 -9.61 -10.58
CA VAL A 38 6.30 -9.35 -11.73
C VAL A 38 7.44 -8.42 -11.32
N SER A 39 7.17 -7.40 -10.52
CA SER A 39 8.18 -6.47 -10.01
C SER A 39 9.23 -7.18 -9.15
N VAL A 40 8.82 -8.10 -8.28
CA VAL A 40 9.76 -8.94 -7.50
C VAL A 40 10.59 -9.83 -8.43
N GLU A 41 9.96 -10.47 -9.41
CA GLU A 41 10.66 -11.33 -10.37
C GLU A 41 11.63 -10.58 -11.29
N ARG A 42 11.37 -9.29 -11.57
CA ARG A 42 12.27 -8.41 -12.33
C ARG A 42 13.45 -7.90 -11.50
N ALA A 43 13.22 -7.63 -10.22
CA ALA A 43 14.30 -7.21 -9.31
C ALA A 43 15.40 -8.29 -9.19
N LEU A 44 15.03 -9.57 -9.33
CA LEU A 44 15.97 -10.70 -9.27
C LEU A 44 16.54 -11.11 -10.63
N ASP A 45 15.82 -10.85 -11.72
CA ASP A 45 16.26 -11.11 -13.08
C ASP A 45 15.94 -9.90 -13.99
N PRO A 46 16.88 -8.93 -14.09
CA PRO A 46 16.70 -7.73 -14.90
C PRO A 46 16.51 -8.02 -16.40
N SER A 47 16.85 -9.21 -16.89
CA SER A 47 16.63 -9.59 -18.29
C SER A 47 15.15 -9.63 -18.69
N ARG A 48 14.25 -9.57 -17.70
CA ARG A 48 12.78 -9.58 -17.85
C ARG A 48 12.17 -8.18 -17.99
N ILE A 49 12.98 -7.12 -17.85
CA ILE A 49 12.54 -5.74 -18.06
C ILE A 49 12.20 -5.53 -19.54
N GLY A 50 11.08 -4.86 -19.83
CA GLY A 50 10.62 -4.60 -21.20
C GLY A 50 9.99 -5.81 -21.90
N LYS A 51 9.83 -6.95 -21.21
CA LYS A 51 9.23 -8.18 -21.75
C LYS A 51 7.82 -8.39 -21.21
N PRO A 52 6.91 -9.01 -21.99
CA PRO A 52 5.56 -9.37 -21.56
C PRO A 52 5.60 -10.56 -20.59
N VAL A 53 5.99 -10.29 -19.34
CA VAL A 53 6.12 -11.28 -18.27
C VAL A 53 4.76 -11.54 -17.62
N VAL A 54 4.47 -12.80 -17.31
CA VAL A 54 3.32 -13.20 -16.48
C VAL A 54 3.77 -14.14 -15.38
N VAL A 55 3.23 -13.94 -14.18
CA VAL A 55 3.37 -14.85 -13.06
C VAL A 55 2.08 -15.65 -12.92
N GLY A 56 2.16 -16.98 -12.86
CA GLY A 56 0.97 -17.81 -12.67
C GLY A 56 1.24 -19.30 -12.82
N GLY A 57 0.19 -20.10 -12.64
CA GLY A 57 0.28 -21.55 -12.83
C GLY A 57 0.34 -21.90 -14.32
N SER A 58 1.30 -22.75 -14.71
CA SER A 58 1.45 -23.25 -16.09
C SER A 58 0.58 -24.47 -16.42
N GLY A 59 -0.03 -25.11 -15.41
CA GLY A 59 -0.94 -26.24 -15.61
C GLY A 59 -2.23 -25.83 -16.32
N GLY A 60 -2.93 -26.78 -16.95
CA GLY A 60 -4.14 -26.52 -17.78
C GLY A 60 -5.31 -25.82 -17.06
N ARG A 61 -5.25 -25.68 -15.72
CA ARG A 61 -6.21 -24.94 -14.89
C ARG A 61 -5.61 -23.70 -14.20
N GLY A 62 -4.36 -23.36 -14.49
CA GLY A 62 -3.66 -22.25 -13.86
C GLY A 62 -4.16 -20.90 -14.36
N GLY A 63 -4.43 -20.00 -13.42
CA GLY A 63 -4.69 -18.59 -13.70
C GLY A 63 -3.40 -17.78 -13.70
N VAL A 64 -3.45 -16.62 -14.33
CA VAL A 64 -2.43 -15.58 -14.14
C VAL A 64 -2.68 -14.87 -12.82
N ALA A 65 -1.64 -14.83 -11.99
CA ALA A 65 -1.65 -14.14 -10.69
C ALA A 65 -1.20 -12.68 -10.81
N SER A 66 -0.27 -12.39 -11.73
CA SER A 66 0.19 -11.02 -12.01
C SER A 66 0.72 -10.94 -13.45
N ALA A 67 0.57 -9.79 -14.09
CA ALA A 67 1.01 -9.56 -15.46
C ALA A 67 1.75 -8.23 -15.56
N ALA A 68 2.80 -8.19 -16.37
CA ALA A 68 3.58 -6.99 -16.59
C ALA A 68 2.76 -5.91 -17.32
N TYR A 69 3.18 -4.65 -17.23
CA TYR A 69 2.50 -3.56 -17.89
C TYR A 69 2.49 -3.64 -19.41
N GLU A 70 3.42 -4.38 -20.02
CA GLU A 70 3.45 -4.71 -21.45
C GLU A 70 2.19 -5.46 -21.93
N TRP A 71 1.39 -6.02 -21.01
CA TRP A 71 0.09 -6.61 -21.32
C TRP A 71 -1.04 -5.60 -21.46
N ARG A 72 -0.85 -4.36 -20.99
CA ARG A 72 -1.83 -3.28 -21.16
C ARG A 72 -1.99 -3.02 -22.65
N GLY A 73 -3.24 -3.06 -23.12
CA GLY A 73 -3.58 -2.89 -24.53
C GLY A 73 -3.65 -4.20 -25.34
N LEU A 74 -3.20 -5.34 -24.79
CA LEU A 74 -3.34 -6.65 -25.45
C LEU A 74 -4.71 -7.33 -25.21
N GLY A 75 -5.70 -6.59 -24.70
CA GLY A 75 -7.01 -7.15 -24.34
C GLY A 75 -6.98 -8.11 -23.15
N TRP A 76 -5.92 -8.04 -22.34
CA TRP A 76 -5.73 -8.84 -21.13
C TRP A 76 -6.60 -8.33 -19.98
N HIS A 77 -7.11 -9.24 -19.16
CA HIS A 77 -7.85 -8.94 -17.93
C HIS A 77 -7.35 -9.75 -16.73
N ALA A 78 -7.46 -9.18 -15.53
CA ALA A 78 -7.07 -9.85 -14.30
C ALA A 78 -7.78 -11.22 -14.13
N ALA A 79 -7.10 -12.17 -13.47
CA ALA A 79 -7.57 -13.51 -13.17
C ALA A 79 -7.97 -14.37 -14.40
N GLN A 80 -7.56 -14.00 -15.63
CA GLN A 80 -7.80 -14.83 -16.81
C GLN A 80 -7.00 -16.15 -16.78
N PRO A 81 -7.51 -17.22 -17.42
CA PRO A 81 -6.77 -18.46 -17.58
C PRO A 81 -5.45 -18.24 -18.31
N MET A 82 -4.37 -18.91 -17.87
CA MET A 82 -3.06 -18.81 -18.50
C MET A 82 -3.12 -19.18 -19.99
N SER A 83 -3.94 -20.18 -20.36
CA SER A 83 -4.13 -20.58 -21.76
C SER A 83 -4.69 -19.45 -22.63
N GLN A 84 -5.53 -18.56 -22.08
CA GLN A 84 -6.05 -17.39 -22.78
C GLN A 84 -4.98 -16.30 -22.88
N ALA A 85 -4.22 -16.08 -21.81
CA ALA A 85 -3.07 -15.17 -21.79
C ALA A 85 -2.10 -15.48 -22.94
N LEU A 86 -1.71 -16.75 -23.05
CA LEU A 86 -0.74 -17.22 -24.05
C LEU A 86 -1.27 -17.20 -25.48
N ARG A 87 -2.60 -17.20 -25.69
CA ARG A 87 -3.17 -16.95 -27.02
C ARG A 87 -3.06 -15.47 -27.41
N LEU A 88 -3.20 -14.56 -26.44
CA LEU A 88 -3.06 -13.12 -26.67
C LEU A 88 -1.60 -12.72 -26.89
N CYS A 89 -0.67 -13.35 -26.17
CA CYS A 89 0.76 -13.09 -26.27
C CYS A 89 1.56 -14.41 -26.27
N PRO A 90 1.74 -15.06 -27.44
CA PRO A 90 2.49 -16.32 -27.54
C PRO A 90 3.97 -16.21 -27.13
N GLN A 91 4.55 -15.02 -27.26
CA GLN A 91 5.93 -14.70 -26.87
C GLN A 91 6.09 -14.34 -25.38
N ALA A 92 5.04 -14.49 -24.58
CA ALA A 92 5.06 -14.19 -23.16
C ALA A 92 6.13 -14.97 -22.40
N VAL A 93 6.76 -14.31 -21.43
CA VAL A 93 7.65 -14.97 -20.48
C VAL A 93 6.84 -15.43 -19.29
N VAL A 94 6.61 -16.74 -19.18
CA VAL A 94 5.85 -17.33 -18.07
C VAL A 94 6.79 -17.65 -16.91
N VAL A 95 6.47 -17.13 -15.73
CA VAL A 95 7.22 -17.36 -14.49
C VAL A 95 6.32 -18.07 -13.47
N PRO A 96 6.75 -19.20 -12.90
CA PRO A 96 6.00 -19.83 -11.81
C PRO A 96 6.05 -18.94 -10.55
N PRO A 97 5.02 -18.95 -9.69
CA PRO A 97 5.01 -18.12 -8.49
C PRO A 97 6.03 -18.60 -7.44
N HIS A 98 6.82 -17.67 -6.90
CA HIS A 98 7.77 -17.92 -5.81
C HIS A 98 7.35 -17.17 -4.54
N PHE A 99 6.36 -17.72 -3.82
CA PHE A 99 5.73 -17.05 -2.67
C PHE A 99 6.69 -16.65 -1.54
N ASP A 100 7.78 -17.37 -1.32
CA ASP A 100 8.77 -17.00 -0.30
C ASP A 100 9.44 -15.64 -0.60
N ARG A 101 9.68 -15.37 -1.89
CA ARG A 101 10.23 -14.09 -2.37
C ARG A 101 9.21 -12.98 -2.18
N TYR A 102 7.95 -13.24 -2.56
CA TYR A 102 6.86 -12.27 -2.44
C TYR A 102 6.61 -11.91 -0.97
N GLN A 103 6.59 -12.88 -0.07
CA GLN A 103 6.47 -12.64 1.36
C GLN A 103 7.66 -11.83 1.91
N THR A 104 8.88 -12.09 1.42
CA THR A 104 10.06 -11.33 1.85
C THR A 104 9.98 -9.88 1.43
N SER A 105 9.63 -9.61 0.16
CA SER A 105 9.41 -8.25 -0.34
C SER A 105 8.24 -7.54 0.34
N SER A 106 7.15 -8.26 0.61
CA SER A 106 5.98 -7.77 1.34
C SER A 106 6.34 -7.32 2.75
N ARG A 107 7.11 -8.13 3.49
CA ARG A 107 7.58 -7.78 4.83
C ARG A 107 8.43 -6.51 4.80
N ALA A 108 9.31 -6.38 3.81
CA ALA A 108 10.13 -5.18 3.65
C ALA A 108 9.28 -3.93 3.35
N PHE A 109 8.33 -4.02 2.42
CA PHE A 109 7.36 -2.96 2.11
C PHE A 109 6.58 -2.50 3.36
N HIS A 110 5.98 -3.45 4.09
CA HIS A 110 5.20 -3.12 5.29
C HIS A 110 6.08 -2.62 6.44
N ALA A 111 7.35 -3.04 6.52
CA ALA A 111 8.29 -2.50 7.50
C ALA A 111 8.57 -1.02 7.23
N ILE A 112 8.83 -0.64 5.98
CA ILE A 112 9.01 0.75 5.58
C ILE A 112 7.80 1.59 5.98
N LEU A 113 6.58 1.12 5.71
CA LEU A 113 5.37 1.87 6.10
C LEU A 113 5.25 2.05 7.62
N ARG A 114 5.63 1.04 8.42
CA ARG A 114 5.58 1.10 9.89
C ARG A 114 6.66 2.00 10.48
N ASP A 115 7.76 2.21 9.77
CA ASP A 115 8.79 3.17 10.17
C ASP A 115 8.31 4.62 9.92
N GLU A 116 7.46 4.83 8.92
CA GLU A 116 6.95 6.16 8.50
C GLU A 116 5.62 6.55 9.15
N SER A 117 4.82 5.59 9.62
CA SER A 117 3.52 5.86 10.25
C SER A 117 3.27 4.96 11.45
N PRO A 118 2.76 5.51 12.58
CA PRO A 118 2.37 4.72 13.74
C PRO A 118 1.14 3.85 13.50
N ILE A 119 0.35 4.12 12.46
CA ILE A 119 -0.88 3.39 12.14
C ILE A 119 -0.80 2.90 10.70
N VAL A 120 -0.57 1.60 10.56
CA VAL A 120 -0.55 0.89 9.27
C VAL A 120 -1.48 -0.32 9.36
N GLU A 121 -2.39 -0.43 8.40
CA GLU A 121 -3.30 -1.56 8.25
C GLU A 121 -3.01 -2.29 6.93
N PRO A 122 -2.48 -3.54 6.97
CA PRO A 122 -2.27 -4.34 5.76
C PRO A 122 -3.60 -4.64 5.05
N GLY A 123 -3.68 -4.34 3.75
CA GLY A 123 -4.80 -4.72 2.87
C GLY A 123 -4.54 -6.02 2.10
N GLY A 124 -3.27 -6.38 1.92
CA GLY A 124 -2.84 -7.54 1.15
C GLY A 124 -1.34 -7.79 1.26
N ILE A 125 -0.80 -8.63 0.37
CA ILE A 125 0.66 -8.88 0.34
C ILE A 125 1.42 -7.65 -0.21
N ASP A 126 0.75 -6.84 -1.02
CA ASP A 126 1.24 -5.67 -1.74
C ASP A 126 0.42 -4.40 -1.46
N GLU A 127 -0.54 -4.47 -0.55
CA GLU A 127 -1.47 -3.39 -0.26
C GLU A 127 -1.46 -3.03 1.22
N ALA A 128 -1.56 -1.74 1.53
CA ALA A 128 -1.71 -1.25 2.90
C ALA A 128 -2.34 0.14 2.95
N TYR A 129 -3.02 0.44 4.05
CA TYR A 129 -3.44 1.78 4.42
C TYR A 129 -2.51 2.32 5.51
N ALA A 130 -2.15 3.60 5.41
CA ALA A 130 -1.39 4.28 6.47
C ALA A 130 -1.98 5.64 6.82
N ASP A 131 -1.91 6.01 8.09
CA ASP A 131 -2.29 7.34 8.55
C ASP A 131 -1.11 8.30 8.40
N LEU A 132 -1.27 9.33 7.57
CA LEU A 132 -0.29 10.36 7.27
C LEU A 132 -0.72 11.73 7.83
N THR A 133 -1.61 11.76 8.82
CA THR A 133 -2.11 13.00 9.43
C THR A 133 -0.97 13.87 10.00
N GLY A 134 0.09 13.22 10.51
CA GLY A 134 1.28 13.87 11.08
C GLY A 134 1.41 13.58 12.56
#